data_AF-A0A8H4U555-F1
#
_entry.id   AF-A0A8H4U555-F1
#
_cell.length_a   1.000
_cell.length_b   1.000
_cell.length_c   1.000
_cell.angle_alpha   90.00
_cell.angle_beta   90.00
_cell.angle_gamma   90.00
#
_symmetry.space_group_name_H-M   'P 1'
#
loop_
_entity.id
_entity.type
_entity.pdbx_description
1 polymer ?
#
loop_
_entity_poly.entity_id
_entity_poly.type
_entity_poly.pdbx_seq_one_letter_code
_entity_poly.pdbx_strand_id
1 'polypeptide(L)'
;MNLSCLDEGETLEITDGSFATVLDELDKQEADVARAKQLYQALDALRPELSKKDVSRLNGRSFFKENKRIVLSENDPTWHRSAECVWAPKLKSPDLTNPSELYPELESFFAELLGIPKIDIGVVYNDLINFSTRIMLDPSDPPKEQAKRLLVALSEEINEYGHLLDKEKLLQCEVFPIVGTEGKVRLCSSSTIFLIADREYLYDGFWRKMDLLDVTPTTAWLMGPFFAWAGLEDRYLSKNVEMTGKWYGKAMNKEATPCIHPSRAVGLLRIAAHFRSPRTATIADRRVLARRLNKTRIYYLGKDARTATLSMKRTGIASVEADNPLSGVAIRDDDDDELHIYIDSKLTEVASAVLLPRQLTGWLMRDPETRVIKSLDERIVGLVRTIIRVNHQNLGSIRRILDAEGIVNVDELNKSPYIQQKKKEEKPVRVFGAEPTPPTTDSQKSTPLPAEPQAKAAGSTSPQVNDLTQKIWTLNLQPKIDTSKTTENPEWIKFF
;
A
#
# COMPACT_ATOMS: atom_id res chain seq x y z
N MET A 1 -45.37 -17.95 -39.31
CA MET A 1 -44.94 -19.22 -39.95
C MET A 1 -45.32 -20.36 -39.02
N ASN A 2 -45.95 -21.42 -39.53
CA ASN A 2 -46.32 -22.59 -38.71
C ASN A 2 -45.07 -23.40 -38.34
N LEU A 3 -44.81 -23.53 -37.04
CA LEU A 3 -43.85 -24.49 -36.48
C LEU A 3 -44.64 -25.74 -36.08
N SER A 4 -44.51 -26.80 -36.86
CA SER A 4 -44.99 -28.14 -36.52
C SER A 4 -43.82 -29.12 -36.60
N CYS A 5 -43.28 -29.50 -35.45
CA CYS A 5 -42.65 -30.79 -35.18
C CYS A 5 -42.21 -30.82 -33.71
N LEU A 6 -42.88 -31.61 -32.87
CA LEU A 6 -42.34 -32.63 -31.96
C LEU A 6 -43.41 -33.08 -30.94
N ASP A 7 -43.62 -34.40 -30.94
CA ASP A 7 -44.21 -35.34 -29.97
C ASP A 7 -45.54 -35.08 -29.23
N GLU A 8 -46.34 -36.14 -29.21
CA GLU A 8 -47.68 -36.28 -28.65
C GLU A 8 -47.68 -36.20 -27.11
N GLY A 9 -48.31 -35.15 -26.58
CA GLY A 9 -48.61 -34.98 -25.15
C GLY A 9 -49.14 -33.57 -24.88
N GLU A 10 -50.46 -33.43 -24.88
CA GLU A 10 -51.23 -32.19 -24.60
C GLU A 10 -50.74 -30.92 -25.33
N THR A 11 -51.13 -30.79 -26.59
CA THR A 11 -51.13 -29.53 -27.34
C THR A 11 -52.06 -28.52 -26.66
N LEU A 12 -51.51 -27.66 -25.81
CA LEU A 12 -52.24 -26.57 -25.17
C LEU A 12 -52.53 -25.43 -26.17
N GLU A 13 -53.80 -25.06 -26.24
CA GLU A 13 -54.37 -24.01 -27.09
C GLU A 13 -53.85 -22.61 -26.69
N ILE A 14 -52.69 -22.22 -27.18
CA ILE A 14 -52.33 -20.79 -27.24
C ILE A 14 -53.13 -20.21 -28.41
N THR A 15 -54.33 -19.69 -28.12
CA THR A 15 -55.14 -18.91 -29.07
C THR A 15 -54.33 -17.70 -29.53
N ASP A 16 -53.82 -17.78 -30.76
CA ASP A 16 -52.99 -16.81 -31.46
C ASP A 16 -51.78 -16.29 -30.66
N GLY A 17 -50.58 -16.72 -31.06
CA GLY A 17 -49.26 -16.34 -30.52
C GLY A 17 -48.88 -14.86 -30.72
N SER A 18 -49.82 -13.95 -30.48
CA SER A 18 -49.58 -12.52 -30.47
C SER A 18 -48.76 -12.13 -29.23
N PHE A 19 -47.88 -11.15 -29.40
CA PHE A 19 -47.08 -10.57 -28.32
C PHE A 19 -47.91 -10.18 -27.09
N ALA A 20 -49.13 -9.67 -27.27
CA ALA A 20 -50.00 -9.28 -26.16
C ALA A 20 -50.53 -10.49 -25.36
N THR A 21 -50.85 -11.60 -26.05
CA THR A 21 -51.33 -12.83 -25.42
C THR A 21 -50.26 -13.42 -24.50
N VAL A 22 -49.01 -13.46 -24.96
CA VAL A 22 -47.89 -14.00 -24.18
C VAL A 22 -47.60 -13.15 -22.94
N LEU A 23 -47.75 -11.83 -23.02
CA LEU A 23 -47.61 -10.94 -21.87
C LEU A 23 -48.75 -11.11 -20.86
N ASP A 24 -50.00 -11.26 -21.31
CA ASP A 24 -51.15 -11.49 -20.42
C ASP A 24 -51.00 -12.82 -19.64
N GLU A 25 -50.50 -13.86 -20.30
CA GLU A 25 -50.20 -15.15 -19.67
C GLU A 25 -49.07 -15.05 -18.62
N LEU A 26 -48.02 -14.28 -18.89
CA LEU A 26 -46.98 -13.99 -17.90
C LEU A 26 -47.48 -13.11 -16.74
N ASP A 27 -48.51 -12.28 -16.98
CA ASP A 27 -49.09 -11.42 -15.96
C ASP A 27 -49.87 -12.20 -14.89
N LYS A 28 -50.48 -13.33 -15.27
CA LYS A 28 -51.26 -14.21 -14.38
C LYS A 28 -50.41 -14.86 -13.28
N GLN A 29 -49.11 -15.06 -13.50
CA GLN A 29 -48.18 -15.75 -12.57
C GLN A 29 -48.63 -17.16 -12.13
N GLU A 30 -49.51 -17.80 -12.91
CA GLU A 30 -50.00 -19.17 -12.66
C GLU A 30 -49.11 -20.23 -13.35
N ALA A 31 -48.11 -19.79 -14.11
CA ALA A 31 -47.21 -20.67 -14.85
C ALA A 31 -46.18 -21.33 -13.91
N ASP A 32 -46.03 -22.65 -14.04
CA ASP A 32 -44.87 -23.37 -13.52
C ASP A 32 -43.61 -23.06 -14.36
N VAL A 33 -42.44 -23.56 -13.94
CA VAL A 33 -41.16 -23.33 -14.62
C VAL A 33 -41.21 -23.80 -16.09
N ALA A 34 -41.90 -24.90 -16.38
CA ALA A 34 -42.01 -25.45 -17.74
C ALA A 34 -42.84 -24.54 -18.65
N ARG A 35 -43.99 -24.06 -18.17
CA ARG A 35 -44.85 -23.12 -18.89
C ARG A 35 -44.20 -21.74 -19.03
N ALA A 36 -43.52 -21.26 -18.00
CA ALA A 36 -42.75 -20.01 -18.08
C ALA A 36 -41.64 -20.11 -19.13
N LYS A 37 -40.91 -21.23 -19.19
CA LYS A 37 -39.91 -21.51 -20.23
C LYS A 37 -40.50 -21.41 -21.64
N GLN A 38 -41.66 -22.03 -21.87
CA GLN A 38 -42.36 -21.96 -23.16
C GLN A 38 -42.76 -20.52 -23.51
N LEU A 39 -43.26 -19.75 -22.54
CA LEU A 39 -43.61 -18.34 -22.74
C LEU A 39 -42.37 -17.48 -23.06
N TYR A 40 -41.24 -17.70 -22.39
CA TYR A 40 -39.99 -17.01 -22.72
C TYR A 40 -39.45 -17.39 -24.10
N GLN A 41 -39.51 -18.67 -24.48
CA GLN A 41 -39.14 -19.13 -25.82
C GLN A 41 -40.04 -18.53 -26.90
N ALA A 42 -41.35 -18.42 -26.64
CA ALA A 42 -42.29 -17.76 -27.56
C ALA A 42 -41.97 -16.26 -27.71
N LEU A 43 -41.66 -15.56 -26.62
CA LEU A 43 -41.22 -14.16 -26.68
C LEU A 43 -39.92 -13.99 -27.46
N ASP A 44 -38.94 -14.88 -27.26
CA ASP A 44 -37.67 -14.82 -27.99
C ASP A 44 -37.84 -15.16 -29.47
N ALA A 45 -38.73 -16.10 -29.82
CA ALA A 45 -39.08 -16.41 -31.20
C ALA A 45 -39.79 -15.24 -31.92
N LEU A 46 -40.57 -14.43 -31.19
CA LEU A 46 -41.22 -13.24 -31.71
C LEU A 46 -40.27 -12.03 -31.84
N ARG A 47 -39.09 -12.07 -31.21
CA ARG A 47 -38.07 -11.00 -31.20
C ARG A 47 -37.83 -10.32 -32.57
N PRO A 48 -37.63 -11.03 -33.69
CA PRO A 48 -37.39 -10.38 -34.99
C PRO A 48 -38.60 -9.59 -35.54
N GLU A 49 -39.81 -9.89 -35.09
CA GLU A 49 -41.05 -9.24 -35.53
C GLU A 49 -41.50 -8.10 -34.59
N LEU A 50 -40.84 -7.92 -33.45
CA LEU A 50 -41.18 -6.88 -32.47
C LEU A 50 -40.86 -5.48 -32.96
N SER A 51 -41.79 -4.54 -32.75
CA SER A 51 -41.53 -3.13 -33.02
C SER A 51 -40.55 -2.55 -31.99
N LYS A 52 -39.90 -1.42 -32.32
CA LYS A 52 -39.07 -0.68 -31.34
C LYS A 52 -39.82 -0.31 -30.06
N LYS A 53 -41.14 -0.11 -30.13
CA LYS A 53 -41.98 0.16 -28.96
C LYS A 53 -42.17 -1.08 -28.09
N ASP A 54 -42.36 -2.24 -28.71
CA ASP A 54 -42.53 -3.52 -28.00
C ASP A 54 -41.22 -3.96 -27.34
N VAL A 55 -40.10 -3.84 -28.06
CA VAL A 55 -38.76 -4.02 -27.49
C VAL A 55 -38.52 -3.01 -26.36
N SER A 56 -38.97 -1.76 -26.46
CA SER A 56 -38.86 -0.81 -25.34
C SER A 56 -39.82 -1.13 -24.19
N ARG A 57 -40.93 -1.82 -24.42
CA ARG A 57 -41.84 -2.28 -23.37
C ARG A 57 -41.22 -3.46 -22.58
N LEU A 58 -40.43 -4.29 -23.27
CA LEU A 58 -39.60 -5.35 -22.68
C LEU A 58 -38.31 -4.80 -22.02
N ASN A 59 -37.44 -4.14 -22.79
CA ASN A 59 -36.10 -3.66 -22.42
C ASN A 59 -36.14 -2.32 -21.64
N GLY A 60 -37.12 -1.46 -21.92
CA GLY A 60 -37.13 -0.03 -21.60
C GLY A 60 -37.90 0.40 -20.35
N ARG A 61 -38.02 -0.48 -19.33
CA ARG A 61 -38.47 -0.20 -17.95
C ARG A 61 -39.98 -0.23 -17.64
N SER A 62 -40.64 -1.38 -17.74
CA SER A 62 -41.80 -1.64 -16.84
C SER A 62 -42.08 -3.12 -16.66
N PHE A 63 -42.22 -3.89 -17.74
CA PHE A 63 -42.80 -5.23 -17.64
C PHE A 63 -41.96 -6.20 -16.79
N PHE A 64 -40.70 -6.46 -17.14
CA PHE A 64 -39.82 -7.35 -16.36
C PHE A 64 -39.03 -6.64 -15.25
N LYS A 65 -38.82 -5.33 -15.38
CA LYS A 65 -37.98 -4.57 -14.44
C LYS A 65 -38.71 -4.19 -13.16
N GLU A 66 -39.98 -3.82 -13.25
CA GLU A 66 -40.79 -3.36 -12.12
C GLU A 66 -41.63 -4.50 -11.52
N ASN A 67 -42.05 -5.45 -12.37
CA ASN A 67 -42.88 -6.58 -11.97
C ASN A 67 -42.08 -7.88 -11.87
N LYS A 68 -42.50 -8.76 -10.97
CA LYS A 68 -41.91 -10.08 -10.75
C LYS A 68 -42.35 -11.03 -11.85
N ARG A 69 -41.58 -11.20 -12.91
CA ARG A 69 -41.98 -11.97 -14.12
C ARG A 69 -41.00 -13.08 -14.51
N ILE A 70 -40.00 -13.35 -13.66
CA ILE A 70 -38.99 -14.39 -13.85
C ILE A 70 -39.14 -15.44 -12.76
N VAL A 71 -39.44 -16.69 -13.11
CA VAL A 71 -39.55 -17.80 -12.14
C VAL A 71 -38.26 -18.64 -12.13
N LEU A 72 -37.76 -18.96 -10.92
CA LEU A 72 -36.41 -19.52 -10.75
C LEU A 72 -36.33 -20.78 -9.85
N SER A 73 -37.47 -21.39 -9.52
CA SER A 73 -37.50 -22.59 -8.69
C SER A 73 -38.67 -23.48 -9.08
N GLU A 74 -38.39 -24.77 -9.26
CA GLU A 74 -39.40 -25.80 -9.59
C GLU A 74 -40.23 -26.23 -8.38
N ASN A 75 -39.66 -26.14 -7.18
CA ASN A 75 -40.28 -26.65 -5.94
C ASN A 75 -41.07 -25.59 -5.17
N ASP A 76 -40.71 -24.31 -5.34
CA ASP A 76 -41.39 -23.15 -4.74
C ASP A 76 -41.32 -21.99 -5.75
N PRO A 77 -42.36 -21.74 -6.56
CA PRO A 77 -42.31 -20.81 -7.67
C PRO A 77 -42.27 -19.35 -7.19
N THR A 78 -41.09 -18.91 -6.78
CA THR A 78 -40.81 -17.52 -6.46
C THR A 78 -40.56 -16.74 -7.74
N TRP A 79 -41.35 -15.68 -7.93
CA TRP A 79 -41.20 -14.77 -9.06
C TRP A 79 -40.29 -13.59 -8.69
N HIS A 80 -39.39 -13.24 -9.61
CA HIS A 80 -38.33 -12.24 -9.45
C HIS A 80 -38.42 -11.17 -10.53
N ARG A 81 -37.89 -9.97 -10.22
CA ARG A 81 -37.71 -8.89 -11.19
C ARG A 81 -36.41 -9.08 -11.95
N SER A 82 -36.31 -8.56 -13.18
CA SER A 82 -35.05 -8.60 -13.94
C SER A 82 -33.92 -7.83 -13.24
N ALA A 83 -34.24 -6.78 -12.47
CA ALA A 83 -33.27 -6.03 -11.67
C ALA A 83 -32.73 -6.81 -10.44
N GLU A 84 -33.42 -7.87 -10.03
CA GLU A 84 -33.00 -8.78 -8.95
C GLU A 84 -32.21 -9.96 -9.51
N CYS A 85 -32.25 -10.17 -10.83
CA CYS A 85 -31.62 -11.29 -11.50
C CYS A 85 -30.23 -10.95 -12.01
N VAL A 86 -29.40 -11.98 -12.17
CA VAL A 86 -28.07 -11.90 -12.75
C VAL A 86 -27.85 -13.10 -13.66
N TRP A 87 -27.28 -12.89 -14.84
CA TRP A 87 -26.92 -13.98 -15.75
C TRP A 87 -25.52 -14.50 -15.45
N ALA A 88 -25.43 -15.62 -14.73
CA ALA A 88 -24.15 -16.17 -14.27
C ALA A 88 -24.06 -17.71 -14.46
N PRO A 89 -23.89 -18.23 -15.69
CA PRO A 89 -23.96 -19.67 -16.02
C PRO A 89 -22.95 -20.57 -15.30
N LYS A 90 -21.97 -19.98 -14.61
CA LYS A 90 -20.90 -20.69 -13.90
C LYS A 90 -20.80 -20.35 -12.42
N LEU A 91 -21.71 -19.51 -11.90
CA LEU A 91 -21.74 -19.15 -10.48
C LEU A 91 -22.90 -19.88 -9.81
N LYS A 92 -22.57 -20.82 -8.91
CA LYS A 92 -23.57 -21.54 -8.11
C LYS A 92 -23.61 -20.93 -6.72
N SER A 93 -24.59 -20.08 -6.47
CA SER A 93 -24.85 -19.53 -5.14
C SER A 93 -26.35 -19.57 -4.87
N PRO A 94 -26.80 -20.14 -3.75
CA PRO A 94 -28.22 -20.19 -3.39
C PRO A 94 -28.83 -18.80 -3.17
N ASP A 95 -28.00 -17.79 -2.89
CA ASP A 95 -28.44 -16.41 -2.70
C ASP A 95 -28.53 -15.63 -4.03
N LEU A 96 -28.03 -16.21 -5.13
CA LEU A 96 -28.05 -15.57 -6.44
C LEU A 96 -29.30 -15.97 -7.22
N THR A 97 -30.07 -14.96 -7.60
CA THR A 97 -31.24 -15.12 -8.46
C THR A 97 -30.78 -15.27 -9.91
N ASN A 98 -30.47 -16.50 -10.34
CA ASN A 98 -29.74 -16.80 -11.58
C ASN A 98 -30.55 -17.60 -12.62
N PRO A 99 -31.10 -16.96 -13.66
CA PRO A 99 -31.88 -17.63 -14.71
C PRO A 99 -31.10 -18.64 -15.57
N SER A 100 -29.77 -18.52 -15.62
CA SER A 100 -28.94 -19.34 -16.50
C SER A 100 -28.91 -20.83 -16.12
N GLU A 101 -29.29 -21.20 -14.89
CA GLU A 101 -29.35 -22.60 -14.47
C GLU A 101 -30.55 -23.35 -15.08
N LEU A 102 -31.71 -22.69 -15.17
CA LEU A 102 -32.96 -23.29 -15.67
C LEU A 102 -33.20 -23.03 -17.16
N TYR A 103 -32.67 -21.93 -17.68
CA TYR A 103 -32.90 -21.48 -19.05
C TYR A 103 -31.59 -21.26 -19.84
N PRO A 104 -30.63 -22.19 -19.84
CA PRO A 104 -29.30 -21.98 -20.44
C PRO A 104 -29.35 -21.61 -21.93
N GLU A 105 -30.39 -22.04 -22.66
CA GLU A 105 -30.56 -21.75 -24.08
C GLU A 105 -31.09 -20.33 -24.38
N LEU A 106 -31.56 -19.59 -23.36
CA LEU A 106 -32.19 -18.27 -23.50
C LEU A 106 -31.26 -17.11 -23.12
N GLU A 107 -29.94 -17.28 -23.25
CA GLU A 107 -28.95 -16.25 -22.90
C GLU A 107 -29.23 -14.90 -23.55
N SER A 108 -29.37 -14.89 -24.87
CA SER A 108 -29.60 -13.65 -25.62
C SER A 108 -30.93 -12.98 -25.25
N PHE A 109 -31.93 -13.74 -24.83
CA PHE A 109 -33.18 -13.18 -24.32
C PHE A 109 -32.97 -12.48 -22.97
N PHE A 110 -32.38 -13.15 -21.99
CA PHE A 110 -32.23 -12.59 -20.65
C PHE A 110 -31.16 -11.49 -20.58
N ALA A 111 -29.98 -11.72 -21.15
CA ALA A 111 -28.85 -10.79 -21.07
C ALA A 111 -28.97 -9.61 -22.05
N GLU A 112 -29.28 -9.86 -23.32
CA GLU A 112 -29.30 -8.80 -24.35
C GLU A 112 -30.65 -8.09 -24.47
N LEU A 113 -31.76 -8.85 -24.44
CA LEU A 113 -33.10 -8.26 -24.56
C LEU A 113 -33.54 -7.69 -23.21
N LEU A 114 -33.64 -8.49 -22.15
CA LEU A 114 -34.11 -7.98 -20.85
C LEU A 114 -33.06 -7.11 -20.12
N GLY A 115 -31.82 -7.09 -20.59
CA GLY A 115 -30.74 -6.28 -20.02
C GLY A 115 -30.32 -6.75 -18.62
N ILE A 116 -30.46 -8.04 -18.33
CA ILE A 116 -29.98 -8.63 -17.08
C ILE A 116 -28.44 -8.58 -17.10
N PRO A 117 -27.78 -8.04 -16.06
CA PRO A 117 -26.33 -8.00 -15.99
C PRO A 117 -25.73 -9.41 -16.17
N LYS A 118 -24.83 -9.54 -17.14
CA LYS A 118 -24.04 -10.76 -17.35
C LYS A 118 -22.79 -10.68 -16.51
N ILE A 119 -22.59 -11.65 -15.63
CA ILE A 119 -21.39 -11.76 -14.82
C ILE A 119 -20.43 -12.74 -15.51
N ASP A 120 -19.35 -12.18 -16.06
CA ASP A 120 -18.26 -12.94 -16.66
C ASP A 120 -17.29 -13.48 -15.60
N ILE A 121 -17.27 -12.92 -14.38
CA ILE A 121 -16.41 -13.40 -13.28
C ILE A 121 -16.61 -14.89 -12.97
N GLY A 122 -17.82 -15.43 -13.14
CA GLY A 122 -18.11 -16.84 -12.91
C GLY A 122 -17.41 -17.74 -13.92
N VAL A 123 -17.30 -17.28 -15.17
CA VAL A 123 -16.55 -17.97 -16.23
C VAL A 123 -15.07 -17.93 -15.92
N VAL A 124 -14.52 -16.75 -15.60
CA VAL A 124 -13.11 -16.57 -15.21
C VAL A 124 -12.75 -17.43 -14.00
N TYR A 125 -13.59 -17.44 -12.97
CA TYR A 125 -13.40 -18.23 -11.76
C TYR A 125 -13.48 -19.73 -12.04
N ASN A 126 -14.46 -20.18 -12.82
CA ASN A 126 -14.57 -21.58 -13.20
C ASN A 126 -13.39 -22.04 -14.07
N ASP A 127 -12.88 -21.15 -14.92
CA ASP A 127 -11.68 -21.40 -15.72
C ASP A 127 -10.43 -21.53 -14.84
N LEU A 128 -10.34 -20.77 -13.75
CA LEU A 128 -9.28 -20.89 -12.75
C LEU A 128 -9.38 -22.18 -11.92
N ILE A 129 -10.57 -22.56 -11.47
CA ILE A 129 -10.74 -23.81 -10.69
C ILE A 129 -10.38 -25.03 -11.52
N ASN A 130 -10.86 -25.07 -12.76
CA ASN A 130 -10.69 -26.21 -13.65
C ASN A 130 -9.40 -26.13 -14.48
N PHE A 131 -8.49 -25.21 -14.12
CA PHE A 131 -7.31 -24.87 -14.91
C PHE A 131 -6.43 -26.10 -15.22
N SER A 132 -6.23 -26.98 -14.24
CA SER A 132 -5.43 -28.21 -14.39
C SER A 132 -6.10 -29.30 -15.23
N THR A 133 -7.42 -29.25 -15.35
CA THR A 133 -8.23 -30.27 -16.06
C THR A 133 -8.64 -29.82 -17.46
N ARG A 134 -8.36 -28.56 -17.83
CA ARG A 134 -8.75 -28.01 -19.12
C ARG A 134 -7.81 -28.49 -20.22
N ILE A 135 -8.37 -29.00 -21.31
CA ILE A 135 -7.64 -29.24 -22.55
C ILE A 135 -7.25 -27.87 -23.12
N MET A 136 -5.95 -27.58 -23.19
CA MET A 136 -5.45 -26.32 -23.76
C MET A 136 -5.71 -26.31 -25.27
N LEU A 137 -6.61 -25.42 -25.72
CA LEU A 137 -7.04 -25.35 -27.12
C LEU A 137 -6.06 -24.58 -28.01
N ASP A 138 -5.19 -23.75 -27.42
CA ASP A 138 -4.17 -22.98 -28.15
C ASP A 138 -2.75 -23.29 -27.64
N PRO A 139 -1.90 -23.98 -28.44
CA PRO A 139 -0.49 -24.24 -28.13
C PRO A 139 0.38 -22.98 -28.03
N SER A 140 -0.12 -21.83 -28.49
CA SER A 140 0.60 -20.56 -28.60
C SER A 140 0.59 -19.75 -27.31
N ASP A 141 -0.34 -20.06 -26.40
CA ASP A 141 -0.52 -19.35 -25.13
C ASP A 141 -0.02 -20.21 -23.95
N PRO A 142 1.10 -19.85 -23.33
CA PRO A 142 1.66 -20.64 -22.24
C PRO A 142 0.67 -20.70 -21.05
N PRO A 143 0.44 -21.87 -20.42
CA PRO A 143 -0.50 -21.99 -19.30
C PRO A 143 -0.25 -20.96 -18.18
N LYS A 144 1.02 -20.66 -17.90
CA LYS A 144 1.41 -19.63 -16.93
C LYS A 144 0.90 -18.23 -17.27
N GLU A 145 0.89 -17.83 -18.55
CA GLU A 145 0.43 -16.50 -18.97
C GLU A 145 -1.09 -16.44 -18.95
N GLN A 146 -1.77 -17.53 -19.31
CA GLN A 146 -3.22 -17.63 -19.18
C GLN A 146 -3.66 -17.52 -17.72
N ALA A 147 -3.00 -18.25 -16.80
CA ALA A 147 -3.30 -18.18 -15.38
C ALA A 147 -3.13 -16.76 -14.83
N LYS A 148 -2.08 -16.04 -15.21
CA LYS A 148 -1.90 -14.62 -14.85
C LYS A 148 -3.06 -13.77 -15.33
N ARG A 149 -3.43 -13.86 -16.61
CA ARG A 149 -4.52 -13.04 -17.18
C ARG A 149 -5.85 -13.31 -16.49
N LEU A 150 -6.15 -14.57 -16.19
CA LEU A 150 -7.35 -14.94 -15.45
C LEU A 150 -7.32 -14.41 -14.01
N LEU A 151 -6.20 -14.50 -13.31
CA LEU A 151 -6.05 -13.94 -11.96
C LEU A 151 -6.18 -12.40 -11.95
N VAL A 152 -5.65 -11.71 -12.96
CA VAL A 152 -5.81 -10.26 -13.12
C VAL A 152 -7.27 -9.90 -13.40
N ALA A 153 -7.92 -10.56 -14.36
CA ALA A 153 -9.33 -10.35 -14.67
C ALA A 153 -10.22 -10.61 -13.45
N LEU A 154 -9.95 -11.68 -12.70
CA LEU A 154 -10.64 -11.95 -11.44
C LEU A 154 -10.46 -10.81 -10.43
N SER A 155 -9.25 -10.24 -10.33
CA SER A 155 -8.97 -9.16 -9.40
C SER A 155 -9.70 -7.85 -9.71
N GLU A 156 -9.99 -7.57 -10.99
CA GLU A 156 -10.71 -6.35 -11.38
C GLU A 156 -12.15 -6.34 -10.84
N GLU A 157 -12.76 -7.51 -10.75
CA GLU A 157 -14.17 -7.69 -10.37
C GLU A 157 -14.35 -8.19 -8.93
N ILE A 158 -13.26 -8.52 -8.21
CA ILE A 158 -13.31 -9.16 -6.89
C ILE A 158 -13.96 -8.30 -5.80
N ASN A 159 -13.85 -6.98 -5.89
CA ASN A 159 -14.46 -6.08 -4.90
C ASN A 159 -15.99 -6.11 -4.95
N GLU A 160 -16.55 -6.34 -6.14
CA GLU A 160 -17.99 -6.38 -6.35
C GLU A 160 -18.54 -7.79 -6.11
N TYR A 161 -17.89 -8.81 -6.66
CA TYR A 161 -18.43 -10.17 -6.69
C TYR A 161 -17.66 -11.20 -5.86
N GLY A 162 -16.57 -10.83 -5.19
CA GLY A 162 -15.73 -11.77 -4.43
C GLY A 162 -16.46 -12.48 -3.29
N HIS A 163 -17.57 -11.92 -2.80
CA HIS A 163 -18.43 -12.55 -1.78
C HIS A 163 -19.21 -13.76 -2.32
N LEU A 164 -19.33 -13.90 -3.64
CA LEU A 164 -20.01 -15.01 -4.32
C LEU A 164 -19.06 -16.15 -4.69
N LEU A 165 -17.75 -15.98 -4.48
CA LEU A 165 -16.72 -16.92 -4.88
C LEU A 165 -16.19 -17.71 -3.70
N ASP A 166 -16.00 -19.02 -3.90
CA ASP A 166 -15.34 -19.87 -2.91
C ASP A 166 -13.82 -19.65 -2.97
N LYS A 167 -13.33 -18.86 -2.02
CA LYS A 167 -11.93 -18.50 -1.88
C LYS A 167 -11.05 -19.71 -1.63
N GLU A 168 -11.45 -20.57 -0.71
CA GLU A 168 -10.69 -21.74 -0.27
C GLU A 168 -10.45 -22.70 -1.44
N LYS A 169 -11.46 -22.90 -2.28
CA LYS A 169 -11.37 -23.73 -3.48
C LYS A 169 -10.33 -23.21 -4.47
N LEU A 170 -10.33 -21.91 -4.76
CA LEU A 170 -9.36 -21.31 -5.67
C LEU A 170 -7.93 -21.39 -5.11
N LEU A 171 -7.77 -21.17 -3.80
CA LEU A 171 -6.47 -21.23 -3.13
C LEU A 171 -5.82 -22.62 -3.18
N GLN A 172 -6.62 -23.68 -3.27
CA GLN A 172 -6.15 -25.06 -3.42
C GLN A 172 -5.69 -25.39 -4.86
N CYS A 173 -6.15 -24.63 -5.86
CA CYS A 173 -5.82 -24.86 -7.26
C CYS A 173 -4.37 -24.46 -7.60
N GLU A 174 -3.75 -25.20 -8.52
CA GLU A 174 -2.43 -24.87 -9.05
C GLU A 174 -2.51 -23.78 -10.14
N VAL A 175 -2.80 -22.56 -9.71
CA VAL A 175 -3.01 -21.40 -10.61
C VAL A 175 -2.04 -20.25 -10.37
N PHE A 176 -1.26 -20.28 -9.29
CA PHE A 176 -0.30 -19.23 -8.97
C PHE A 176 1.02 -19.48 -9.73
N PRO A 177 1.40 -18.63 -10.69
CA PRO A 177 2.67 -18.77 -11.39
C PRO A 177 3.79 -18.29 -10.49
N ILE A 178 4.71 -19.19 -10.13
CA ILE A 178 5.84 -18.91 -9.24
C ILE A 178 7.13 -19.05 -10.04
N VAL A 179 7.96 -18.02 -10.01
CA VAL A 179 9.34 -18.05 -10.51
C VAL A 179 10.29 -18.35 -9.35
N GLY A 180 10.96 -19.49 -9.44
CA GLY A 180 11.96 -19.91 -8.46
C GLY A 180 13.38 -19.43 -8.79
N THR A 181 14.36 -19.89 -8.01
CA THR A 181 15.78 -19.53 -8.20
C THR A 181 16.36 -19.98 -9.55
N GLU A 182 15.86 -21.08 -10.10
CA GLU A 182 16.24 -21.57 -11.43
C GLU A 182 15.77 -20.64 -12.56
N GLY A 183 14.81 -19.74 -12.30
CA GLY A 183 14.18 -18.88 -13.29
C GLY A 183 13.09 -19.58 -14.12
N LYS A 184 12.77 -20.83 -13.80
CA LYS A 184 11.62 -21.54 -14.37
C LYS A 184 10.35 -21.15 -13.62
N VAL A 185 9.28 -20.95 -14.38
CA VAL A 185 7.95 -20.64 -13.85
C VAL A 185 7.17 -21.94 -13.70
N ARG A 186 6.59 -22.16 -12.51
CA ARG A 186 5.74 -23.30 -12.19
C ARG A 186 4.40 -22.80 -11.67
N LEU A 187 3.32 -23.48 -12.03
CA LEU A 187 2.00 -23.22 -11.45
C LEU A 187 1.87 -23.99 -10.14
N CYS A 188 1.40 -23.32 -9.09
CA CYS A 188 1.32 -23.86 -7.75
C CYS A 188 0.07 -23.37 -7.04
N SER A 189 -0.29 -24.03 -5.95
CA SER A 189 -1.35 -23.57 -5.05
C SER A 189 -0.83 -22.63 -3.97
N SER A 190 -1.73 -22.01 -3.22
CA SER A 190 -1.39 -21.07 -2.14
C SER A 190 -0.62 -21.74 -1.00
N SER A 191 -0.67 -23.07 -0.90
CA SER A 191 0.10 -23.86 0.07
C SER A 191 1.62 -23.76 -0.13
N THR A 192 2.06 -23.44 -1.35
CA THR A 192 3.49 -23.17 -1.61
C THR A 192 3.91 -21.86 -0.95
N ILE A 193 5.09 -21.85 -0.32
CA ILE A 193 5.68 -20.63 0.22
C ILE A 193 6.29 -19.81 -0.92
N PHE A 194 5.64 -18.70 -1.25
CA PHE A 194 6.11 -17.71 -2.23
C PHE A 194 5.81 -16.30 -1.72
N LEU A 195 6.48 -15.32 -2.31
CA LEU A 195 6.33 -13.92 -1.96
C LEU A 195 5.85 -13.08 -3.13
N ILE A 196 5.27 -11.94 -2.83
CA ILE A 196 4.69 -11.01 -3.80
C ILE A 196 5.55 -9.75 -3.79
N ALA A 197 6.12 -9.42 -4.94
CA ALA A 197 6.95 -8.22 -5.05
C ALA A 197 6.06 -6.98 -5.26
N ASP A 198 5.92 -6.17 -4.21
CA ASP A 198 5.09 -4.96 -4.20
C ASP A 198 5.88 -3.67 -4.51
N ARG A 199 7.21 -3.77 -4.68
CA ARG A 199 8.09 -2.65 -4.98
C ARG A 199 9.18 -3.05 -5.97
N GLU A 200 9.48 -2.18 -6.92
CA GLU A 200 10.48 -2.43 -7.97
C GLU A 200 11.86 -2.77 -7.40
N TYR A 201 12.40 -1.95 -6.49
CA TYR A 201 13.72 -2.23 -5.92
C TYR A 201 13.80 -3.54 -5.13
N LEU A 202 12.68 -4.02 -4.57
CA LEU A 202 12.62 -5.31 -3.88
C LEU A 202 12.56 -6.46 -4.88
N TYR A 203 11.77 -6.30 -5.95
CA TYR A 203 11.74 -7.23 -7.07
C TYR A 203 13.13 -7.42 -7.66
N ASP A 204 13.80 -6.33 -8.03
CA ASP A 204 15.13 -6.38 -8.66
C ASP A 204 16.18 -7.00 -7.73
N GLY A 205 16.17 -6.63 -6.44
CA GLY A 205 17.13 -7.13 -5.47
C GLY A 205 17.03 -8.63 -5.21
N PHE A 206 15.81 -9.18 -5.26
CA PHE A 206 15.53 -10.56 -4.90
C PHE A 206 15.11 -11.47 -6.07
N TRP A 207 15.04 -10.91 -7.28
CA TRP A 207 14.78 -11.67 -8.49
C TRP A 207 15.70 -12.88 -8.59
N ARG A 208 15.13 -14.07 -8.80
CA ARG A 208 15.83 -15.37 -8.86
C ARG A 208 16.64 -15.75 -7.60
N LYS A 209 16.45 -15.07 -6.47
CA LYS A 209 17.02 -15.47 -5.17
C LYS A 209 16.02 -16.20 -4.29
N MET A 210 14.75 -16.18 -4.66
CA MET A 210 13.66 -16.81 -3.94
C MET A 210 12.46 -17.08 -4.85
N ASP A 211 11.46 -17.76 -4.29
CA ASP A 211 10.20 -18.05 -4.95
C ASP A 211 9.30 -16.81 -4.91
N LEU A 212 9.15 -16.16 -6.06
CA LEU A 212 8.29 -15.00 -6.24
C LEU A 212 7.09 -15.38 -7.10
N LEU A 213 5.94 -14.75 -6.84
CA LEU A 213 4.84 -14.73 -7.80
C LEU A 213 5.35 -14.05 -9.08
N ASP A 214 5.19 -14.71 -10.23
CA ASP A 214 5.70 -14.28 -11.53
C ASP A 214 4.85 -13.16 -12.13
N VAL A 215 4.81 -12.03 -11.42
CA VAL A 215 4.10 -10.81 -11.80
C VAL A 215 5.01 -9.62 -11.56
N THR A 216 4.89 -8.58 -12.38
CA THR A 216 5.59 -7.33 -12.14
C THR A 216 5.02 -6.62 -10.90
N PRO A 217 5.76 -5.72 -10.25
CA PRO A 217 5.21 -4.90 -9.16
C PRO A 217 3.97 -4.10 -9.56
N THR A 218 3.89 -3.63 -10.79
CA THR A 218 2.71 -2.94 -11.35
C THR A 218 1.50 -3.88 -11.42
N THR A 219 1.70 -5.10 -11.92
CA THR A 219 0.65 -6.12 -11.95
C THR A 219 0.26 -6.55 -10.53
N ALA A 220 1.21 -6.68 -9.61
CA ALA A 220 0.94 -6.97 -8.21
C ALA A 220 0.11 -5.86 -7.54
N TRP A 221 0.34 -4.60 -7.90
CA TRP A 221 -0.48 -3.47 -7.44
C TRP A 221 -1.92 -3.57 -7.98
N LEU A 222 -2.10 -3.86 -9.28
CA LEU A 222 -3.42 -4.10 -9.89
C LEU A 222 -4.16 -5.25 -9.21
N MET A 223 -3.43 -6.30 -8.83
CA MET A 223 -3.97 -7.48 -8.13
C MET A 223 -4.18 -7.27 -6.62
N GLY A 224 -3.94 -6.06 -6.10
CA GLY A 224 -4.11 -5.72 -4.68
C GLY A 224 -5.46 -6.15 -4.09
N PRO A 225 -6.61 -5.85 -4.74
CA PRO A 225 -7.92 -6.31 -4.30
C PRO A 225 -8.01 -7.83 -4.15
N PHE A 226 -7.48 -8.57 -5.12
CA PHE A 226 -7.46 -10.03 -5.05
C PHE A 226 -6.58 -10.53 -3.91
N PHE A 227 -5.39 -9.95 -3.68
CA PHE A 227 -4.52 -10.36 -2.58
C PHE A 227 -5.14 -10.12 -1.21
N ALA A 228 -5.87 -9.01 -1.04
CA ALA A 228 -6.63 -8.72 0.18
C ALA A 228 -7.76 -9.76 0.37
N TRP A 229 -8.60 -9.97 -0.65
CA TRP A 229 -9.66 -10.98 -0.62
C TRP A 229 -9.10 -12.39 -0.33
N ALA A 230 -8.02 -12.77 -1.00
CA ALA A 230 -7.33 -14.05 -0.84
C ALA A 230 -6.58 -14.20 0.49
N GLY A 231 -6.39 -13.12 1.27
CA GLY A 231 -5.60 -13.14 2.51
C GLY A 231 -4.10 -13.42 2.28
N LEU A 232 -3.56 -12.95 1.15
CA LEU A 232 -2.16 -13.16 0.75
C LEU A 232 -1.28 -11.93 1.01
N GLU A 233 -1.81 -10.86 1.60
CA GLU A 233 -1.08 -9.61 1.84
C GLU A 233 0.14 -9.78 2.74
N ASP A 234 0.18 -10.77 3.62
CA ASP A 234 1.35 -11.05 4.45
C ASP A 234 2.52 -11.64 3.68
N ARG A 235 2.33 -11.93 2.39
CA ARG A 235 3.39 -12.40 1.47
C ARG A 235 4.08 -11.26 0.73
N TYR A 236 3.70 -10.00 0.96
CA TYR A 236 4.40 -8.88 0.34
C TYR A 236 5.86 -8.80 0.80
N LEU A 237 6.79 -8.56 -0.15
CA LEU A 237 8.21 -8.39 0.16
C LEU A 237 8.44 -7.26 1.16
N SER A 238 7.69 -6.16 1.06
CA SER A 238 7.81 -5.04 2.00
C SER A 238 7.47 -5.37 3.46
N LYS A 239 6.74 -6.47 3.72
CA LYS A 239 6.43 -6.96 5.08
C LYS A 239 7.43 -8.00 5.58
N ASN A 240 8.11 -8.72 4.68
CA ASN A 240 8.96 -9.85 5.02
C ASN A 240 10.46 -9.53 4.97
N VAL A 241 10.84 -8.43 4.31
CA VAL A 241 12.23 -8.01 4.17
C VAL A 241 12.60 -7.06 5.31
N GLU A 242 13.62 -7.42 6.07
CA GLU A 242 14.28 -6.56 7.03
C GLU A 242 15.49 -5.88 6.36
N MET A 243 15.76 -4.63 6.72
CA MET A 243 17.02 -4.01 6.35
C MET A 243 18.07 -4.38 7.41
N THR A 244 19.04 -5.20 7.04
CA THR A 244 20.13 -5.62 7.92
C THR A 244 21.44 -5.21 7.30
N GLY A 245 22.17 -4.30 7.93
CA GLY A 245 23.47 -3.93 7.40
C GLY A 245 24.22 -3.07 8.39
N LYS A 246 25.50 -3.40 8.56
CA LYS A 246 26.44 -2.49 9.21
C LYS A 246 26.97 -1.56 8.13
N TRP A 247 26.68 -0.29 8.28
CA TRP A 247 27.16 0.75 7.37
C TRP A 247 28.68 0.90 7.53
N TYR A 248 29.45 0.54 6.49
CA TYR A 248 30.90 0.71 6.46
C TYR A 248 31.27 1.69 5.35
N GLY A 249 31.80 2.84 5.75
CA GLY A 249 32.43 3.79 4.84
C GLY A 249 33.56 4.50 5.57
N LYS A 250 34.74 4.59 4.96
CA LYS A 250 35.74 5.58 5.39
C LYS A 250 35.10 6.94 5.12
N ALA A 251 34.75 7.68 6.17
CA ALA A 251 34.32 9.06 6.05
C ALA A 251 35.46 9.84 5.38
N MET A 252 35.35 10.05 4.06
CA MET A 252 36.35 10.80 3.34
C MET A 252 36.14 12.27 3.67
N ASN A 253 37.19 12.91 4.19
CA ASN A 253 37.40 14.34 4.39
C ASN A 253 36.18 15.22 4.76
N LYS A 254 36.24 15.67 6.01
CA LYS A 254 35.39 16.64 6.70
C LYS A 254 35.02 17.87 5.86
N GLU A 255 33.88 17.82 5.19
CA GLU A 255 32.96 18.97 5.15
C GLU A 255 31.69 18.58 5.92
N ALA A 256 31.86 18.41 7.23
CA ALA A 256 30.71 18.39 8.12
C ALA A 256 30.20 19.84 8.21
N THR A 257 29.12 20.16 7.51
CA THR A 257 28.55 21.51 7.51
C THR A 257 27.02 21.47 7.39
N PRO A 258 26.26 21.96 8.38
CA PRO A 258 26.40 21.87 9.82
C PRO A 258 25.17 21.08 10.37
N CYS A 259 24.86 21.30 11.65
CA CYS A 259 23.79 20.62 12.38
C CYS A 259 22.38 20.80 11.82
N ILE A 260 21.44 19.94 12.25
CA ILE A 260 20.00 20.18 12.04
C ILE A 260 19.68 21.60 12.55
N HIS A 261 19.14 22.46 11.68
CA HIS A 261 18.74 23.81 12.05
C HIS A 261 17.91 23.83 13.35
N PRO A 262 18.16 24.75 14.30
CA PRO A 262 17.44 24.80 15.57
C PRO A 262 15.91 24.78 15.42
N SER A 263 15.35 25.50 14.44
CA SER A 263 13.90 25.47 14.14
C SER A 263 13.38 24.08 13.74
N ARG A 264 14.17 23.30 13.00
CA ARG A 264 13.84 21.91 12.65
C ARG A 264 13.96 21.01 13.87
N ALA A 265 15.00 21.18 14.69
CA ALA A 265 15.17 20.44 15.94
C ALA A 265 13.99 20.68 16.90
N VAL A 266 13.54 21.92 17.05
CA VAL A 266 12.33 22.27 17.82
C VAL A 266 11.09 21.61 17.23
N GLY A 267 10.93 21.63 15.91
CA GLY A 267 9.80 20.98 15.25
C GLY A 267 9.76 19.47 15.45
N LEU A 268 10.91 18.80 15.30
CA LEU A 268 11.06 17.35 15.55
C LEU A 268 10.78 16.99 17.01
N LEU A 269 11.23 17.81 17.97
CA LEU A 269 10.92 17.63 19.39
C LEU A 269 9.41 17.74 19.66
N ARG A 270 8.73 18.72 19.05
CA ARG A 270 7.28 18.90 19.19
C ARG A 270 6.51 17.68 18.65
N ILE A 271 6.92 17.18 17.47
CA ILE A 271 6.34 15.96 16.89
C ILE A 271 6.55 14.79 17.85
N ALA A 272 7.79 14.53 18.29
CA ALA A 272 8.10 13.42 19.19
C ALA A 272 7.27 13.48 20.50
N ALA A 273 7.14 14.66 21.10
CA ALA A 273 6.35 14.85 22.32
C ALA A 273 4.85 14.64 22.10
N HIS A 274 4.29 15.14 21.00
CA HIS A 274 2.87 14.98 20.67
C HIS A 274 2.48 13.50 20.51
N PHE A 275 3.30 12.73 19.80
CA PHE A 275 3.08 11.30 19.57
C PHE A 275 3.59 10.41 20.70
N ARG A 276 3.92 10.98 21.87
CA ARG A 276 4.34 10.25 23.08
C ARG A 276 5.56 9.35 22.83
N SER A 277 6.56 9.85 22.11
CA SER A 277 7.85 9.17 21.96
C SER A 277 8.40 8.79 23.35
N PRO A 278 8.93 7.55 23.52
CA PRO A 278 9.60 7.15 24.75
C PRO A 278 10.74 8.11 25.15
N ARG A 279 11.37 8.78 24.18
CA ARG A 279 12.43 9.79 24.37
C ARG A 279 11.92 11.13 24.93
N THR A 280 10.62 11.27 25.19
CA THR A 280 9.98 12.51 25.66
C THR A 280 9.12 12.32 26.91
N ALA A 281 9.26 11.17 27.58
CA ALA A 281 8.44 10.76 28.71
C ALA A 281 8.48 11.76 29.88
N THR A 282 9.67 12.27 30.22
CA THR A 282 9.85 13.30 31.25
C THR A 282 10.35 14.64 30.67
N ILE A 283 10.27 15.70 31.48
CA ILE A 283 10.86 17.01 31.13
C ILE A 283 12.39 16.88 30.92
N ALA A 284 13.05 16.02 31.69
CA ALA A 284 14.48 15.75 31.53
C ALA A 284 14.76 15.08 30.17
N ASP A 285 13.97 14.07 29.79
CA ASP A 285 14.13 13.36 28.52
C ASP A 285 13.93 14.30 27.33
N ARG A 286 12.93 15.19 27.39
CA ARG A 286 12.71 16.22 26.37
C ARG A 286 13.91 17.14 26.21
N ARG A 287 14.56 17.53 27.31
CA ARG A 287 15.79 18.35 27.27
C ARG A 287 16.97 17.57 26.69
N VAL A 288 17.11 16.28 27.00
CA VAL A 288 18.14 15.40 26.41
C VAL A 288 17.93 15.29 24.91
N LEU A 289 16.70 15.00 24.47
CA LEU A 289 16.35 14.90 23.05
C LEU A 289 16.57 16.24 22.32
N ALA A 290 16.16 17.35 22.91
CA ALA A 290 16.38 18.69 22.35
C ALA A 290 17.88 18.97 22.14
N ARG A 291 18.73 18.61 23.11
CA ARG A 291 20.19 18.76 22.98
C ARG A 291 20.76 17.87 21.87
N ARG A 292 20.35 16.60 21.80
CA ARG A 292 20.79 15.67 20.74
C ARG A 292 20.40 16.14 19.33
N LEU A 293 19.16 16.60 19.16
CA LEU A 293 18.68 17.13 17.88
C LEU A 293 19.47 18.38 17.44
N ASN A 294 19.75 19.30 18.37
CA ASN A 294 20.55 20.50 18.06
C ASN A 294 22.03 20.20 17.75
N LYS A 295 22.57 19.11 18.32
CA LYS A 295 23.96 18.67 18.08
C LYS A 295 24.10 17.65 16.95
N THR A 296 23.00 17.28 16.29
CA THR A 296 23.02 16.26 15.24
C THR A 296 23.93 16.70 14.10
N ARG A 297 24.85 15.84 13.64
CA ARG A 297 25.75 16.11 12.50
C ARG A 297 25.37 15.26 11.31
N ILE A 298 25.45 15.85 10.11
CA ILE A 298 25.19 15.15 8.86
C ILE A 298 26.49 15.03 8.05
N TYR A 299 26.76 13.82 7.57
CA TYR A 299 27.96 13.47 6.83
C TYR A 299 27.57 12.94 5.45
N TYR A 300 28.04 13.58 4.39
CA TYR A 300 27.91 13.07 3.03
C TYR A 300 29.03 12.08 2.75
N LEU A 301 28.66 10.93 2.21
CA LEU A 301 29.62 9.90 1.86
C LEU A 301 29.93 9.88 0.37
N GLY A 302 31.20 9.58 0.08
CA GLY A 302 31.73 9.46 -1.26
C GLY A 302 31.29 8.16 -1.95
N LYS A 303 31.78 7.99 -3.19
CA LYS A 303 31.32 6.96 -4.13
C LYS A 303 31.52 5.50 -3.67
N ASP A 304 32.32 5.27 -2.63
CA ASP A 304 32.70 3.96 -2.09
C ASP A 304 31.92 3.55 -0.82
N ALA A 305 30.90 4.33 -0.42
CA ALA A 305 30.04 3.97 0.70
C ALA A 305 29.29 2.67 0.41
N ARG A 306 29.47 1.65 1.26
CA ARG A 306 28.71 0.40 1.13
C ARG A 306 27.33 0.53 1.75
N THR A 307 26.37 0.14 0.94
CA THR A 307 24.94 0.05 1.19
C THR A 307 24.60 -1.00 2.25
N ALA A 308 23.54 -0.76 3.03
CA ALA A 308 22.95 -1.81 3.86
C ALA A 308 22.41 -2.93 2.96
N THR A 309 22.41 -4.18 3.43
CA THR A 309 21.77 -5.27 2.70
C THR A 309 20.31 -5.40 3.14
N LEU A 310 19.47 -5.80 2.21
CA LEU A 310 18.15 -6.34 2.50
C LEU A 310 18.36 -7.79 2.90
N SER A 311 17.80 -8.22 4.03
CA SER A 311 17.74 -9.63 4.36
C SER A 311 16.32 -10.06 4.66
N MET A 312 16.06 -11.32 4.35
CA MET A 312 14.84 -11.98 4.75
C MET A 312 15.24 -13.22 5.55
N LYS A 313 14.75 -13.31 6.78
CA LYS A 313 14.92 -14.51 7.61
C LYS A 313 13.96 -15.57 7.09
N ARG A 314 14.52 -16.69 6.63
CA ARG A 314 13.74 -17.88 6.31
C ARG A 314 13.79 -18.79 7.53
N THR A 315 12.63 -19.23 8.01
CA THR A 315 12.55 -20.15 9.15
C THR A 315 13.42 -21.38 8.88
N GLY A 316 14.48 -21.56 9.68
CA GLY A 316 15.40 -22.70 9.61
C GLY A 316 16.49 -22.66 8.52
N ILE A 317 16.62 -21.60 7.72
CA ILE A 317 17.66 -21.46 6.67
C ILE A 317 18.39 -20.12 6.82
N ALA A 318 19.64 -20.05 6.34
CA ALA A 318 20.41 -18.82 6.20
C ALA A 318 19.58 -17.71 5.53
N SER A 319 19.73 -16.47 6.01
CA SER A 319 19.05 -15.31 5.45
C SER A 319 19.42 -15.09 3.99
N VAL A 320 18.43 -14.81 3.14
CA VAL A 320 18.69 -14.40 1.76
C VAL A 320 19.04 -12.93 1.77
N GLU A 321 20.21 -12.58 1.26
CA GLU A 321 20.69 -11.21 1.18
C GLU A 321 20.57 -10.62 -0.23
N ALA A 322 20.16 -9.37 -0.30
CA ALA A 322 20.12 -8.58 -1.51
C ALA A 322 20.70 -7.19 -1.27
N ASP A 323 21.28 -6.59 -2.31
CA ASP A 323 21.74 -5.21 -2.24
C ASP A 323 20.53 -4.29 -2.09
N ASN A 324 20.61 -3.34 -1.16
CA ASN A 324 19.59 -2.30 -1.03
C ASN A 324 20.03 -1.04 -1.80
N PRO A 325 19.51 -0.77 -3.00
CA PRO A 325 19.82 0.46 -3.73
C PRO A 325 19.30 1.72 -3.00
N LEU A 326 18.40 1.55 -2.02
CA LEU A 326 17.81 2.62 -1.22
C LEU A 326 18.40 2.71 0.19
N SER A 327 19.57 2.15 0.45
CA SER A 327 20.19 2.22 1.78
C SER A 327 21.05 3.48 1.99
N GLY A 328 20.82 4.55 1.24
CA GLY A 328 21.63 5.77 1.28
C GLY A 328 21.57 6.61 2.57
N VAL A 329 20.94 6.13 3.65
CA VAL A 329 20.89 6.84 4.94
C VAL A 329 21.22 5.89 6.08
N ALA A 330 22.05 6.33 7.01
CA ALA A 330 22.30 5.64 8.27
C ALA A 330 22.30 6.64 9.43
N ILE A 331 21.67 6.25 10.55
CA ILE A 331 21.66 7.03 11.79
C ILE A 331 22.45 6.26 12.84
N ARG A 332 23.52 6.88 13.36
CA ARG A 332 24.29 6.39 14.50
C ARG A 332 24.01 7.26 15.72
N ASP A 333 23.55 6.59 16.78
CA ASP A 333 23.30 7.17 18.09
C ASP A 333 24.49 6.73 18.96
N ASP A 334 25.60 7.47 18.85
CA ASP A 334 26.81 7.21 19.63
C ASP A 334 26.63 7.74 21.07
N ASP A 335 27.38 7.20 22.04
CA ASP A 335 27.23 7.54 23.46
C ASP A 335 27.61 8.99 23.82
N ASP A 336 28.21 9.73 22.87
CA ASP A 336 28.78 11.09 23.04
C ASP A 336 27.76 12.24 22.94
N ASP A 337 26.47 11.99 23.18
CA ASP A 337 25.38 13.00 23.09
C ASP A 337 25.21 13.66 21.71
N GLU A 338 25.87 13.14 20.66
CA GLU A 338 25.75 13.58 19.27
C GLU A 338 25.08 12.49 18.42
N LEU A 339 24.06 12.88 17.66
CA LEU A 339 23.45 12.01 16.66
C LEU A 339 24.18 12.20 15.32
N HIS A 340 24.70 11.15 14.71
CA HIS A 340 25.39 11.22 13.43
C HIS A 340 24.53 10.62 12.33
N ILE A 341 24.23 11.40 11.30
CA ILE A 341 23.46 10.99 10.13
C ILE A 341 24.42 10.91 8.95
N TYR A 342 24.48 9.77 8.30
CA TYR A 342 25.28 9.56 7.09
C TYR A 342 24.34 9.49 5.89
N ILE A 343 24.66 10.23 4.83
CA ILE A 343 23.88 10.27 3.59
C ILE A 343 24.81 9.95 2.41
N ASP A 344 24.43 8.99 1.58
CA ASP A 344 25.09 8.76 0.29
C ASP A 344 24.81 9.96 -0.63
N SER A 345 25.88 10.61 -1.09
CA SER A 345 25.78 11.77 -1.98
C SER A 345 25.00 11.48 -3.27
N LYS A 346 25.01 10.24 -3.78
CA LYS A 346 24.26 9.82 -4.97
C LYS A 346 22.74 9.78 -4.74
N LEU A 347 22.34 9.60 -3.48
CA LEU A 347 20.94 9.41 -3.10
C LEU A 347 20.40 10.63 -2.36
N THR A 348 21.05 11.80 -2.41
CA THR A 348 20.71 12.97 -1.60
C THR A 348 19.22 13.36 -1.67
N GLU A 349 18.64 13.42 -2.87
CA GLU A 349 17.22 13.78 -3.03
C GLU A 349 16.29 12.71 -2.43
N VAL A 350 16.50 11.44 -2.78
CA VAL A 350 15.75 10.29 -2.26
C VAL A 350 15.90 10.16 -0.74
N ALA A 351 17.11 10.41 -0.24
CA ALA A 351 17.44 10.43 1.17
C ALA A 351 16.63 11.51 1.90
N SER A 352 16.62 12.74 1.38
CA SER A 352 15.89 13.86 1.98
C SER A 352 14.36 13.67 1.93
N ALA A 353 13.82 13.10 0.86
CA ALA A 353 12.39 13.00 0.63
C ALA A 353 11.77 11.74 1.27
N VAL A 354 12.50 10.63 1.32
CA VAL A 354 11.96 9.31 1.66
C VAL A 354 12.71 8.66 2.82
N LEU A 355 14.03 8.47 2.70
CA LEU A 355 14.77 7.60 3.62
C LEU A 355 15.00 8.24 4.98
N LEU A 356 15.47 9.48 5.02
CA LEU A 356 15.77 10.21 6.25
C LEU A 356 14.51 10.44 7.08
N PRO A 357 13.38 10.92 6.54
CA PRO A 357 12.16 11.09 7.32
C PRO A 357 11.73 9.79 8.02
N ARG A 358 11.75 8.66 7.30
CA ARG A 358 11.39 7.35 7.85
C ARG A 358 12.37 6.88 8.92
N GLN A 359 13.67 6.89 8.64
CA GLN A 359 14.68 6.45 9.61
C GLN A 359 14.73 7.33 10.86
N LEU A 360 14.63 8.66 10.68
CA LEU A 360 14.62 9.60 11.80
C LEU A 360 13.37 9.43 12.65
N THR A 361 12.21 9.19 12.03
CA THR A 361 10.99 8.85 12.77
C THR A 361 11.15 7.55 13.54
N GLY A 362 11.71 6.52 12.92
CA GLY A 362 12.02 5.26 13.59
C GLY A 362 12.95 5.46 14.79
N TRP A 363 13.98 6.29 14.66
CA TRP A 363 14.87 6.65 15.76
C TRP A 363 14.17 7.46 16.87
N LEU A 364 13.34 8.44 16.50
CA LEU A 364 12.56 9.26 17.45
C LEU A 364 11.58 8.41 18.27
N MET A 365 10.95 7.42 17.65
CA MET A 365 9.93 6.57 18.28
C MET A 365 10.53 5.30 18.92
N ARG A 366 11.82 5.02 18.72
CA ARG A 366 12.52 3.90 19.35
C ARG A 366 12.72 4.18 20.83
N ASP A 367 12.33 3.22 21.63
CA ASP A 367 12.60 3.22 23.06
C ASP A 367 14.12 3.09 23.32
N PRO A 368 14.74 4.03 24.06
CA PRO A 368 16.18 4.01 24.30
C PRO A 368 16.69 2.78 25.05
N GLU A 369 15.88 2.18 25.92
CA GLU A 369 16.27 1.06 26.77
C GLU A 369 16.05 -0.28 26.06
N THR A 370 14.85 -0.47 25.52
CA THR A 370 14.47 -1.75 24.87
C THR A 370 14.91 -1.84 23.41
N ARG A 371 15.25 -0.70 22.78
CA ARG A 371 15.55 -0.56 21.34
C ARG A 371 14.41 -1.01 20.42
N VAL A 372 13.21 -1.24 20.96
CA VAL A 372 12.01 -1.64 20.21
C VAL A 372 11.27 -0.41 19.69
N ILE A 373 10.70 -0.53 18.50
CA ILE A 373 9.72 0.40 17.95
C ILE A 373 8.38 -0.34 17.96
N LYS A 374 7.38 0.18 18.69
CA LYS A 374 6.07 -0.49 18.81
C LYS A 374 5.31 -0.50 17.48
N SER A 375 5.28 0.64 16.80
CA SER A 375 4.76 0.80 15.44
C SER A 375 5.22 2.16 14.90
N LEU A 376 5.41 2.25 13.57
CA LEU A 376 5.78 3.49 12.90
C LEU A 376 4.53 4.09 12.24
N ASP A 377 3.96 5.12 12.86
CA ASP A 377 2.80 5.83 12.32
C ASP A 377 3.22 6.72 11.13
N GLU A 378 2.59 6.50 9.97
CA GLU A 378 2.87 7.22 8.72
C GLU A 378 2.53 8.72 8.81
N ARG A 379 1.64 9.13 9.71
CA ARG A 379 1.39 10.55 9.99
C ARG A 379 2.63 11.21 10.57
N ILE A 380 3.36 10.52 11.45
CA ILE A 380 4.60 11.03 12.04
C ILE A 380 5.66 11.17 10.94
N VAL A 381 5.80 10.16 10.08
CA VAL A 381 6.71 10.18 8.92
C VAL A 381 6.39 11.37 8.01
N GLY A 382 5.10 11.62 7.74
CA GLY A 382 4.63 12.76 6.96
C GLY A 382 5.03 14.10 7.58
N LEU A 383 4.79 14.31 8.88
CA LEU A 383 5.16 15.53 9.58
C LEU A 383 6.67 15.74 9.62
N VAL A 384 7.45 14.70 9.92
CA VAL A 384 8.91 14.75 9.90
C VAL A 384 9.41 15.12 8.50
N ARG A 385 8.85 14.53 7.44
CA ARG A 385 9.15 14.89 6.05
C ARG A 385 8.87 16.37 5.77
N THR A 386 7.71 16.87 6.20
CA THR A 386 7.35 18.29 6.03
C THR A 386 8.37 19.20 6.72
N ILE A 387 8.71 18.95 7.98
CA ILE A 387 9.67 19.76 8.74
C ILE A 387 11.07 19.74 8.13
N ILE A 388 11.54 18.58 7.68
CA ILE A 388 12.83 18.45 7.00
C ILE A 388 12.86 19.28 5.71
N ARG A 389 11.77 19.27 4.94
CA ARG A 389 11.68 19.91 3.61
C ARG A 389 11.26 21.39 3.62
N VAL A 390 10.93 21.98 4.77
CA VAL A 390 10.67 23.43 4.84
C VAL A 390 11.85 24.22 4.26
N ASN A 391 11.54 25.13 3.33
CA ASN A 391 12.52 26.00 2.71
C ASN A 391 13.30 26.77 3.78
N HIS A 392 14.63 26.80 3.62
CA HIS A 392 15.54 27.45 4.55
C HIS A 392 15.21 28.91 4.82
N GLN A 393 14.79 29.64 3.78
CA GLN A 393 14.45 31.06 3.89
C GLN A 393 13.17 31.28 4.70
N ASN A 394 12.38 30.23 4.93
CA ASN A 394 11.09 30.30 5.61
C ASN A 394 10.99 29.31 6.79
N LEU A 395 12.09 29.07 7.50
CA LEU A 395 12.10 28.17 8.67
C LEU A 395 11.17 28.64 9.80
N GLY A 396 10.82 29.92 9.85
CA GLY A 396 9.80 30.45 10.77
C GLY A 396 8.40 29.85 10.55
N SER A 397 8.11 29.33 9.35
CA SER A 397 6.83 28.67 9.05
C SER A 397 6.64 27.33 9.78
N ILE A 398 7.72 26.67 10.25
CA ILE A 398 7.65 25.39 10.98
C ILE A 398 6.67 25.48 12.15
N ARG A 399 6.71 26.57 12.91
CA ARG A 399 5.80 26.77 14.05
C ARG A 399 4.34 26.80 13.57
N ARG A 400 4.04 27.59 12.54
CA ARG A 400 2.69 27.73 11.97
C ARG A 400 2.17 26.40 11.39
N ILE A 401 3.03 25.65 10.71
CA ILE A 401 2.70 24.31 10.17
C ILE A 401 2.29 23.38 11.32
N LEU A 402 3.11 23.32 12.37
CA LEU A 402 2.83 22.45 13.52
C LEU A 402 1.57 22.88 14.28
N ASP A 403 1.32 24.19 14.39
CA ASP A 403 0.10 24.71 15.02
C ASP A 403 -1.15 24.36 14.19
N ALA A 404 -1.08 24.45 12.87
CA ALA A 404 -2.17 24.07 11.96
C ALA A 404 -2.45 22.55 11.99
N GLU A 405 -1.41 21.73 12.18
CA GLU A 405 -1.51 20.26 12.33
C GLU A 405 -1.97 19.84 13.74
N GLY A 406 -2.21 20.78 14.65
CA GLY A 406 -2.62 20.52 16.03
C GLY A 406 -1.52 19.91 16.91
N ILE A 407 -0.26 20.11 16.54
CA ILE A 407 0.90 19.55 17.26
C ILE A 407 1.17 20.37 18.53
N VAL A 408 1.39 19.67 19.65
CA VAL A 408 1.52 20.28 20.97
C VAL A 408 2.69 21.28 21.06
N ASN A 409 2.49 22.37 21.80
CA ASN A 409 3.58 23.27 22.16
C ASN A 409 4.35 22.69 23.36
N VAL A 410 5.61 22.33 23.15
CA VAL A 410 6.44 21.69 24.18
C VAL A 410 6.73 22.63 25.35
N ASP A 411 6.83 23.95 25.12
CA ASP A 411 7.09 24.92 26.18
C ASP A 411 5.90 25.06 27.12
N GLU A 412 4.68 25.07 26.57
CA GLU A 412 3.43 25.04 27.34
C GLU A 412 3.27 23.70 28.06
N LEU A 413 3.57 22.60 27.36
CA LEU A 413 3.53 21.26 27.93
C LEU A 413 4.47 21.15 29.13
N ASN A 414 5.69 21.68 29.05
CA ASN A 414 6.67 21.67 30.15
C ASN A 414 6.24 22.52 31.36
N LYS A 415 5.38 23.52 31.16
CA LYS A 415 4.85 24.39 32.23
C LYS A 415 3.53 23.88 32.82
N SER A 416 2.93 22.85 32.22
CA SER A 416 1.63 22.33 32.63
C SER A 416 1.68 21.76 34.05
N PRO A 417 0.77 22.18 34.95
CA PRO A 417 0.71 21.67 36.32
C PRO A 417 0.30 20.19 36.39
N TYR A 418 -0.20 19.62 35.28
CA TYR A 418 -0.68 18.25 35.19
C TYR A 418 0.43 17.23 34.83
N ILE A 419 1.63 17.69 34.48
CA ILE A 419 2.76 16.79 34.21
C ILE A 419 3.52 16.55 35.51
N GLN A 420 3.28 15.39 36.11
CA GLN A 420 4.03 14.97 37.29
C GLN A 420 5.51 14.75 36.91
N GLN A 421 6.40 15.52 37.53
CA GLN A 421 7.81 15.19 37.54
C GLN A 421 7.97 13.87 38.31
N LYS A 422 8.08 12.73 37.62
CA LYS A 422 8.57 11.51 38.27
C LYS A 422 9.97 11.81 38.78
N LYS A 423 10.10 12.13 40.07
CA LYS A 423 11.40 12.06 40.76
C LYS A 423 11.88 10.63 40.57
N LYS A 424 13.09 10.46 40.02
CA LYS A 424 13.78 9.16 40.08
C LYS A 424 13.76 8.75 41.54
N GLU A 425 13.13 7.63 41.86
CA GLU A 425 13.31 6.98 43.16
C GLU A 425 14.81 6.68 43.29
N GLU A 426 15.49 7.46 44.13
CA GLU A 426 16.81 7.10 44.60
C GLU A 426 16.66 5.76 45.33
N LYS A 427 17.21 4.69 44.73
CA LYS A 427 17.35 3.42 45.43
C LYS A 427 18.11 3.70 46.73
N PRO A 428 17.62 3.25 47.90
CA PRO A 428 18.30 3.52 49.16
C PRO A 428 19.68 2.86 49.12
N VAL A 429 20.72 3.69 49.25
CA VAL A 429 22.08 3.24 49.52
C VAL A 429 22.03 2.46 50.83
N ARG A 430 22.26 1.15 50.77
CA ARG A 430 22.50 0.33 51.97
C ARG A 430 23.83 0.79 52.58
N VAL A 431 23.74 1.57 53.64
CA VAL A 431 24.85 1.84 54.56
C VAL A 431 25.13 0.54 55.32
N PHE A 432 26.30 -0.05 55.09
CA PHE A 432 26.89 -1.06 55.97
C PHE A 432 28.27 -0.57 56.43
N GLY A 433 28.40 -0.35 57.74
CA GLY A 433 29.62 -0.53 58.51
C GLY A 433 30.68 0.59 58.49
N ALA A 434 30.67 1.42 59.54
CA ALA A 434 31.90 1.93 60.20
C ALA A 434 32.71 0.72 60.73
N GLU A 435 34.03 0.69 60.94
CA GLU A 435 35.14 1.63 61.20
C GLU A 435 36.44 0.73 61.16
N PRO A 436 37.70 1.16 61.47
CA PRO A 436 38.28 2.49 61.67
C PRO A 436 39.61 2.74 60.89
N THR A 437 40.01 4.01 60.77
CA THR A 437 41.32 4.50 60.31
C THR A 437 42.40 4.39 61.39
N PRO A 438 43.70 4.46 61.01
CA PRO A 438 44.60 5.45 61.63
C PRO A 438 45.63 6.03 60.59
N PRO A 439 46.56 6.96 60.92
CA PRO A 439 46.47 8.37 60.49
C PRO A 439 47.74 8.93 59.80
N THR A 440 47.71 10.25 59.53
CA THR A 440 48.85 11.19 59.30
C THR A 440 49.37 11.23 57.84
N THR A 441 49.61 12.36 57.16
CA THR A 441 50.25 13.62 57.61
C THR A 441 49.97 14.77 56.64
N ASP A 442 49.88 15.99 57.19
CA ASP A 442 49.90 17.30 56.53
C ASP A 442 50.98 17.48 55.45
N SER A 443 50.68 18.28 54.42
CA SER A 443 51.47 19.49 54.10
C SER A 443 50.81 20.40 53.08
N GLN A 444 50.90 21.69 53.41
CA GLN A 444 50.53 22.92 52.68
C GLN A 444 51.34 23.02 51.34
N LYS A 445 51.13 23.91 50.35
CA LYS A 445 50.82 25.35 50.35
C LYS A 445 50.88 25.89 48.89
N SER A 446 50.19 27.01 48.62
CA SER A 446 50.55 28.13 47.71
C SER A 446 50.20 28.13 46.21
N THR A 447 49.29 29.07 45.86
CA THR A 447 49.13 29.91 44.64
C THR A 447 50.34 30.89 44.47
N PRO A 448 50.48 31.83 43.48
CA PRO A 448 49.70 32.18 42.27
C PRO A 448 50.49 32.57 40.97
N LEU A 449 49.71 32.81 39.89
CA LEU A 449 49.87 33.62 38.64
C LEU A 449 50.98 34.72 38.57
N PRO A 450 51.46 35.11 37.36
CA PRO A 450 50.81 36.23 36.63
C PRO A 450 50.87 36.26 35.07
N ALA A 451 49.78 36.81 34.52
CA ALA A 451 49.62 37.85 33.48
C ALA A 451 50.28 37.77 32.08
N GLU A 452 49.41 38.07 31.10
CA GLU A 452 49.62 38.40 29.68
C GLU A 452 50.60 39.57 29.41
N PRO A 453 50.91 39.84 28.13
CA PRO A 453 50.27 41.00 27.50
C PRO A 453 49.74 40.80 26.06
N GLN A 454 48.72 41.61 25.78
CA GLN A 454 47.91 41.76 24.55
C GLN A 454 48.68 42.28 23.32
N ALA A 455 48.17 41.95 22.11
CA ALA A 455 48.16 42.88 20.96
C ALA A 455 47.10 42.54 19.88
N LYS A 456 46.07 43.40 19.82
CA LYS A 456 45.42 44.06 18.66
C LYS A 456 44.90 43.28 17.42
N ALA A 457 43.56 43.28 17.32
CA ALA A 457 42.70 43.84 16.27
C ALA A 457 42.84 43.40 14.79
N ALA A 458 41.79 42.75 14.27
CA ALA A 458 41.08 43.13 13.03
C ALA A 458 39.89 42.18 12.76
N GLY A 459 38.78 42.72 12.26
CA GLY A 459 37.80 41.95 11.48
C GLY A 459 36.54 41.50 12.23
N SER A 460 35.55 42.38 12.29
CA SER A 460 34.14 42.00 12.44
C SER A 460 33.72 41.19 11.21
N THR A 461 33.63 39.87 11.34
CA THR A 461 32.83 39.01 10.45
C THR A 461 31.87 38.20 11.29
N SER A 462 30.58 38.52 11.16
CA SER A 462 29.48 37.71 11.65
C SER A 462 29.66 36.26 11.17
N PRO A 463 29.57 35.23 12.03
CA PRO A 463 29.67 33.86 11.58
C PRO A 463 28.41 33.52 10.79
N GLN A 464 28.50 33.51 9.46
CA GLN A 464 27.48 32.92 8.60
C GLN A 464 27.36 31.43 8.95
N VAL A 465 26.27 31.07 9.62
CA VAL A 465 25.88 29.69 9.88
C VAL A 465 25.51 29.06 8.54
N ASN A 466 26.46 28.33 7.96
CA ASN A 466 26.33 27.71 6.65
C ASN A 466 25.51 26.41 6.77
N ASP A 467 24.18 26.55 6.93
CA ASP A 467 23.19 25.49 7.20
C ASP A 467 22.79 24.65 5.96
N LEU A 468 22.37 23.41 6.21
CA LEU A 468 22.06 22.24 5.37
C LEU A 468 21.35 22.45 4.01
N THR A 469 20.91 23.65 3.67
CA THR A 469 19.96 23.89 2.58
C THR A 469 20.46 24.82 1.50
N GLN A 470 21.71 25.29 1.56
CA GLN A 470 22.31 25.93 0.38
C GLN A 470 22.67 24.89 -0.70
N LYS A 471 23.41 23.82 -0.35
CA LYS A 471 23.85 22.78 -1.33
C LYS A 471 22.73 21.86 -1.85
N ILE A 472 21.67 21.62 -1.07
CA ILE A 472 20.51 20.82 -1.52
C ILE A 472 19.62 21.60 -2.49
N TRP A 473 19.64 22.95 -2.44
CA TRP A 473 18.67 23.80 -3.17
C TRP A 473 19.30 24.70 -4.23
N THR A 474 20.63 24.78 -4.35
CA THR A 474 21.28 25.40 -5.53
C THR A 474 21.24 24.54 -6.79
N LEU A 475 20.76 23.29 -6.69
CA LEU A 475 20.47 22.41 -7.82
C LEU A 475 18.95 22.27 -8.03
N ASN A 476 18.22 23.38 -8.20
CA ASN A 476 17.03 23.34 -9.06
C ASN A 476 16.55 24.74 -9.49
N LEU A 477 16.24 24.83 -10.79
CA LEU A 477 15.60 25.93 -11.52
C LEU A 477 16.47 27.14 -11.90
N GLN A 478 17.35 26.93 -12.88
CA GLN A 478 17.34 27.82 -14.04
C GLN A 478 17.10 26.97 -15.30
N PRO A 479 16.02 27.19 -16.08
CA PRO A 479 16.03 26.76 -17.46
C PRO A 479 17.19 27.51 -18.14
N LYS A 480 18.14 26.76 -18.73
CA LYS A 480 18.98 27.34 -19.78
C LYS A 480 18.03 27.74 -20.89
N ILE A 481 17.65 29.01 -20.92
CA ILE A 481 17.04 29.59 -22.10
C ILE A 481 18.18 29.67 -23.11
N ASP A 482 18.23 28.67 -23.99
CA ASP A 482 19.04 28.74 -25.19
C ASP A 482 18.33 29.74 -26.12
N THR A 483 18.77 31.00 -26.06
CA THR A 483 18.34 32.01 -27.03
C THR A 483 19.04 31.77 -28.35
N SER A 484 18.53 30.83 -29.13
CA SER A 484 18.74 30.79 -30.58
C SER A 484 17.48 30.32 -31.29
N LYS A 485 16.75 31.32 -31.83
CA LYS A 485 15.84 31.35 -32.99
C LYS A 485 15.50 29.96 -33.59
N THR A 486 14.23 29.64 -33.89
CA THR A 486 13.45 30.23 -35.00
C THR A 486 12.00 29.71 -34.95
N THR A 487 11.07 30.56 -35.37
CA THR A 487 9.63 30.42 -35.66
C THR A 487 9.07 29.01 -35.97
N GLU A 488 7.91 28.67 -35.39
CA GLU A 488 6.65 28.41 -36.14
C GLU A 488 5.44 28.08 -35.21
N ASN A 489 4.35 28.82 -35.45
CA ASN A 489 2.91 28.56 -35.26
C ASN A 489 2.31 27.89 -33.99
N PRO A 490 1.34 28.53 -33.29
CA PRO A 490 0.58 27.89 -32.21
C PRO A 490 -0.81 27.46 -32.69
N GLU A 491 -1.02 26.16 -32.88
CA GLU A 491 -2.36 25.59 -33.02
C GLU A 491 -2.47 24.29 -32.19
N TRP A 492 -3.34 24.36 -31.15
CA TRP A 492 -4.09 23.28 -30.50
C TRP A 492 -3.34 22.26 -29.62
N ILE A 493 -3.78 22.15 -28.35
CA ILE A 493 -4.61 21.03 -27.85
C ILE A 493 -5.13 21.42 -26.45
N LYS A 494 -6.46 21.55 -26.36
CA LYS A 494 -7.24 21.39 -25.13
C LYS A 494 -7.26 19.91 -24.80
N PHE A 495 -6.96 19.52 -23.57
CA PHE A 495 -7.60 18.45 -22.79
C PHE A 495 -6.81 18.30 -21.48
N PHE A 496 -7.40 18.78 -20.37
CA PHE A 496 -7.57 18.09 -19.09
C PHE A 496 -8.65 18.84 -18.30
#